data_AF-A0A660M3C4-F1
#
_entry.id   AF-A0A660M3C4-F1
#
_cell.length_a   1.000
_cell.length_b   1.000
_cell.length_c   1.000
_cell.angle_alpha   90.00
_cell.angle_beta   90.00
_cell.angle_gamma   90.00
#
_symmetry.space_group_name_H-M   'P 1'
#
loop_
_entity.id
_entity.type
_entity.pdbx_description
1 polymer ?
#
loop_
_entity_poly.entity_id
_entity_poly.type
_entity_poly.pdbx_seq_one_letter_code
_entity_poly.pdbx_strand_id
1 'polypeptide(L)'
;MTKEEKTKLVLERGYQFLKEHDLEEWTITPKDMRSNIVGQTVYRHKEILLSIRFIKICDKKQFDGVFLHEVAHVLAGPEAGHGKEFVEACKILGVSEKYAKAATSEMFTGMYVLYCPECKEFGTTNDAESVFCELCAYSKKISRCFVTRNSFEVFPW
;
A
#
# COMPACT_ATOMS: atom_id res chain seq x y z
N MET A 1 18.42 17.64 15.45
CA MET A 1 18.66 16.48 14.57
C MET A 1 18.54 16.94 13.12
N THR A 2 19.59 16.80 12.33
CA THR A 2 19.60 17.12 10.91
C THR A 2 18.80 16.09 10.11
N LYS A 3 18.56 16.38 8.83
CA LYS A 3 17.87 15.43 7.93
C LYS A 3 18.69 14.16 7.75
N GLU A 4 20.01 14.29 7.63
CA GLU A 4 20.95 13.19 7.48
C GLU A 4 20.95 12.30 8.72
N GLU A 5 21.00 12.90 9.92
CA GLU A 5 20.94 12.18 11.21
C GLU A 5 19.62 11.41 11.35
N LYS A 6 18.49 12.04 11.01
CA LYS A 6 17.18 11.38 11.06
C LYS A 6 17.09 10.20 10.08
N THR A 7 17.60 10.38 8.87
CA THR A 7 17.62 9.32 7.84
C THR A 7 18.47 8.15 8.30
N LYS A 8 19.65 8.42 8.87
CA LYS A 8 20.53 7.38 9.44
C LYS A 8 19.83 6.59 10.54
N LEU A 9 19.20 7.27 11.51
CA LEU A 9 18.47 6.61 12.62
C LEU A 9 17.32 5.73 12.14
N VAL A 10 16.55 6.22 11.16
CA VAL A 10 15.47 5.46 10.52
C VAL A 10 16.02 4.20 9.86
N LEU A 11 17.11 4.32 9.08
CA LEU A 11 17.72 3.17 8.41
C LEU A 11 18.28 2.16 9.41
N GLU A 12 19.02 2.62 10.43
CA GLU A 12 19.54 1.76 11.48
C GLU A 12 18.42 0.99 12.20
N ARG A 13 17.31 1.66 12.54
CA ARG A 13 16.16 1.01 13.15
C ARG A 13 15.49 0.00 12.22
N GLY A 14 15.36 0.33 10.94
CA GLY A 14 14.81 -0.60 9.94
C GLY A 14 15.69 -1.85 9.76
N TYR A 15 17.00 -1.69 9.65
CA TYR A 15 17.91 -2.84 9.56
C TYR A 15 17.90 -3.69 10.83
N GLN A 16 17.71 -3.08 11.99
CA GLN A 16 17.51 -3.82 13.23
C GLN A 16 16.25 -4.69 13.16
N PHE A 17 15.13 -4.17 12.65
CA PHE A 17 13.92 -4.97 12.46
C PHE A 17 14.12 -6.13 11.47
N LEU A 18 14.81 -5.91 10.35
CA LEU A 18 15.12 -7.00 9.42
C LEU A 18 15.89 -8.12 10.12
N LYS A 19 16.90 -7.76 10.92
CA LYS A 19 17.67 -8.71 11.71
C LYS A 19 16.83 -9.41 12.79
N GLU A 20 15.92 -8.69 13.45
CA GLU A 20 15.02 -9.26 14.47
C GLU A 20 14.04 -10.30 13.88
N HIS A 21 13.89 -10.35 12.54
CA HIS A 21 12.96 -11.22 11.84
C HIS A 21 13.64 -12.15 10.81
N ASP A 22 14.96 -12.31 10.87
CA ASP A 22 15.75 -13.16 9.96
C ASP A 22 15.58 -12.80 8.46
N LEU A 23 15.53 -11.49 8.17
CA LEU A 23 15.34 -10.91 6.83
C LEU A 23 16.56 -10.09 6.36
N GLU A 24 17.77 -10.42 6.81
CA GLU A 24 18.98 -9.64 6.50
C GLU A 24 19.35 -9.64 5.00
N GLU A 25 18.74 -10.51 4.19
CA GLU A 25 18.93 -10.45 2.74
C GLU A 25 18.10 -9.35 2.06
N TRP A 26 17.19 -8.70 2.79
CA TRP A 26 16.44 -7.55 2.33
C TRP A 26 17.19 -6.25 2.57
N THR A 27 16.97 -5.27 1.70
CA THR A 27 17.57 -3.94 1.79
C THR A 27 16.52 -2.86 2.04
N ILE A 28 16.94 -1.72 2.60
CA ILE A 28 16.06 -0.58 2.84
C ILE A 28 16.59 0.63 2.09
N THR A 29 15.78 1.18 1.19
CA THR A 29 16.20 2.27 0.30
C THR A 29 15.28 3.48 0.45
N PRO A 30 15.80 4.64 0.90
CA PRO A 30 15.11 5.90 0.80
C PRO A 30 14.91 6.28 -0.67
N LYS A 31 13.67 6.46 -1.10
CA LYS A 31 13.32 6.82 -2.48
C LYS A 31 12.37 8.00 -2.53
N ASP A 32 12.46 8.79 -3.59
CA ASP A 32 11.41 9.76 -3.89
C ASP A 32 10.21 9.02 -4.49
N MET A 33 9.11 8.98 -3.74
CA MET A 33 7.91 8.21 -4.07
C MET A 33 6.74 9.13 -4.37
N ARG A 34 5.61 8.59 -4.83
CA ARG A 34 4.36 9.36 -4.92
C ARG A 34 3.96 9.86 -3.53
N SER A 35 3.34 11.04 -3.45
CA SER A 35 3.05 11.72 -2.17
C SER A 35 2.16 10.92 -1.21
N ASN A 36 1.35 10.01 -1.74
CA ASN A 36 0.46 9.14 -0.98
C ASN A 36 1.08 7.79 -0.58
N ILE A 37 2.34 7.53 -0.93
CA ILE A 37 3.03 6.28 -0.60
C ILE A 37 4.15 6.59 0.40
N VAL A 38 4.11 5.91 1.55
CA VAL A 38 5.07 6.09 2.65
C VAL A 38 6.09 4.95 2.74
N GLY A 39 5.70 3.74 2.33
CA GLY A 39 6.52 2.54 2.23
C GLY A 39 6.07 1.67 1.03
N GLN A 40 6.96 0.80 0.55
CA GLN A 40 6.61 -0.21 -0.44
C GLN A 40 7.60 -1.39 -0.42
N THR A 41 7.06 -2.60 -0.39
CA THR A 41 7.82 -3.84 -0.53
C THR A 41 7.99 -4.22 -2.01
N VAL A 42 9.23 -4.43 -2.44
CA VAL A 42 9.61 -4.77 -3.81
C VAL A 42 10.27 -6.15 -3.85
N TYR A 43 9.45 -7.18 -3.99
CA TYR A 43 9.86 -8.59 -3.94
C TYR A 43 10.95 -8.96 -4.94
N ARG A 44 10.88 -8.44 -6.19
CA ARG A 44 11.86 -8.74 -7.25
C ARG A 44 13.30 -8.41 -6.86
N HIS A 45 13.48 -7.39 -6.03
CA HIS A 45 14.79 -6.89 -5.62
C HIS A 45 15.10 -7.14 -4.15
N LYS A 46 14.19 -7.81 -3.41
CA LYS A 46 14.24 -7.93 -1.96
C LYS A 46 14.54 -6.59 -1.29
N GLU A 47 13.73 -5.59 -1.63
CA GLU A 47 13.94 -4.21 -1.23
C GLU A 47 12.68 -3.63 -0.59
N ILE A 48 12.84 -2.92 0.53
CA ILE A 48 11.81 -2.10 1.15
C ILE A 48 12.14 -0.63 0.82
N LEU A 49 11.26 -0.01 0.04
CA LEU A 49 11.36 1.40 -0.30
C LEU A 49 10.69 2.24 0.79
N LEU A 50 11.35 3.31 1.21
CA LEU A 50 10.78 4.29 2.13
C LEU A 50 10.78 5.68 1.52
N SER A 51 9.66 6.39 1.66
CA SER A 51 9.54 7.73 1.11
C SER A 51 10.46 8.72 1.84
N ILE A 52 11.34 9.37 1.09
CA ILE A 52 12.22 10.43 1.64
C ILE A 52 11.40 11.54 2.28
N ARG A 53 10.19 11.82 1.75
CA ARG A 53 9.28 12.84 2.31
C ARG A 53 8.69 12.38 3.64
N PHE A 54 8.35 11.10 3.77
CA PHE A 54 7.87 10.50 5.02
C PHE A 54 8.95 10.52 6.11
N ILE A 55 10.18 10.08 5.80
CA ILE A 55 11.31 10.06 6.76
C ILE A 55 11.50 11.44 7.39
N LYS A 56 11.37 12.53 6.61
CA LYS A 56 11.53 13.90 7.12
C LYS A 56 10.53 14.26 8.22
N ILE A 57 9.30 13.77 8.14
CA ILE A 57 8.20 14.22 9.01
C ILE A 57 7.74 13.19 10.04
N CYS A 58 8.08 11.90 9.85
CA CYS A 58 7.58 10.83 10.71
C CYS A 58 8.15 10.91 12.14
N ASP A 59 7.37 10.52 13.12
CA ASP A 59 7.86 10.16 14.45
C ASP A 59 8.29 8.68 14.50
N LYS A 60 8.86 8.25 15.64
CA LYS A 60 9.30 6.86 15.83
C LYS A 60 8.16 5.86 15.70
N LYS A 61 6.98 6.14 16.26
CA LYS A 61 5.82 5.21 16.23
C LYS A 61 5.27 5.07 14.82
N GLN A 62 5.28 6.15 14.04
CA GLN A 62 4.87 6.16 12.65
C GLN A 62 5.86 5.36 11.80
N PHE A 63 7.16 5.57 12.01
CA PHE A 63 8.20 4.80 11.34
C PHE A 63 8.10 3.31 11.65
N ASP A 64 8.08 2.94 12.94
CA ASP A 64 7.99 1.53 13.37
C ASP A 64 6.76 0.86 12.76
N GLY A 65 5.61 1.54 12.75
CA GLY A 65 4.38 0.99 12.19
C GLY A 65 4.40 0.80 10.68
N VAL A 66 4.97 1.75 9.92
CA VAL A 66 5.15 1.58 8.47
C VAL A 66 6.17 0.48 8.19
N PHE A 67 7.26 0.42 8.94
CA PHE A 67 8.28 -0.59 8.71
C PHE A 67 7.77 -2.00 9.00
N LEU A 68 7.10 -2.20 10.14
CA LEU A 68 6.51 -3.50 10.49
C LEU A 68 5.41 -3.91 9.49
N HIS A 69 4.69 -2.95 8.89
CA HIS A 69 3.75 -3.22 7.81
C HIS A 69 4.46 -3.77 6.55
N GLU A 70 5.57 -3.16 6.13
CA GLU A 70 6.35 -3.68 5.00
C GLU A 70 6.99 -5.04 5.33
N VAL A 71 7.49 -5.24 6.55
CA VAL A 71 7.98 -6.57 7.00
C VAL A 71 6.85 -7.61 6.99
N ALA A 72 5.62 -7.23 7.38
CA ALA A 72 4.48 -8.12 7.30
C ALA A 72 4.20 -8.57 5.86
N HIS A 73 4.36 -7.67 4.87
CA HIS A 73 4.31 -8.03 3.46
C HIS A 73 5.41 -9.02 3.07
N VAL A 74 6.65 -8.78 3.50
CA VAL A 74 7.76 -9.71 3.25
C VAL A 74 7.43 -11.12 3.76
N LEU A 75 6.90 -11.24 4.99
CA LEU A 75 6.56 -12.52 5.60
C LEU A 75 5.34 -13.19 4.94
N ALA A 76 4.34 -12.41 4.54
CA ALA A 76 3.12 -12.92 3.93
C ALA A 76 3.32 -13.36 2.46
N GLY A 77 4.26 -12.72 1.76
CA GLY A 77 4.59 -13.02 0.38
C GLY A 77 3.79 -12.21 -0.66
N PRO A 78 4.25 -12.23 -1.93
CA PRO A 78 3.78 -11.32 -2.98
C PRO A 78 2.30 -11.46 -3.34
N GLU A 79 1.75 -12.67 -3.23
CA GLU A 79 0.35 -12.96 -3.60
C GLU A 79 -0.64 -12.63 -2.49
N ALA A 80 -0.16 -12.38 -1.26
CA ALA A 80 -1.03 -12.18 -0.11
C ALA A 80 -1.76 -10.83 -0.13
N GLY A 81 -1.15 -9.79 -0.70
CA GLY A 81 -1.67 -8.41 -0.58
C GLY A 81 -1.90 -8.05 0.90
N HIS A 82 -3.05 -7.45 1.23
CA HIS A 82 -3.54 -7.32 2.62
C HIS A 82 -4.54 -8.43 3.00
N GLY A 83 -4.32 -9.64 2.48
CA GLY A 83 -5.14 -10.82 2.73
C GLY A 83 -4.89 -11.45 4.10
N LYS A 84 -5.37 -12.67 4.28
CA LYS A 84 -5.34 -13.38 5.56
C LYS A 84 -3.92 -13.57 6.08
N GLU A 85 -3.00 -13.94 5.21
CA GLU A 85 -1.59 -14.19 5.50
C GLU A 85 -0.90 -12.92 5.99
N PHE A 86 -1.20 -11.78 5.37
CA PHE A 86 -0.71 -10.47 5.78
C PHE A 86 -1.24 -10.06 7.16
N VAL A 87 -2.55 -10.21 7.39
CA VAL A 87 -3.15 -9.89 8.69
C VAL A 87 -2.54 -10.74 9.80
N GLU A 88 -2.28 -12.01 9.53
CA GLU A 88 -1.65 -12.90 10.51
C GLU A 88 -0.20 -12.50 10.77
N ALA A 89 0.57 -12.17 9.74
CA ALA A 89 1.92 -11.62 9.88
C ALA A 89 1.91 -10.32 10.71
N CYS A 90 0.96 -9.42 10.45
CA CYS A 90 0.81 -8.19 11.23
C CYS A 90 0.57 -8.46 12.73
N LYS A 91 -0.22 -9.47 13.08
CA LYS A 91 -0.45 -9.84 14.49
C LYS A 91 0.81 -10.37 15.15
N ILE A 92 1.54 -11.27 14.47
CA ILE A 92 2.80 -11.84 14.96
C ILE A 92 3.82 -10.73 15.22
N LEU A 93 3.88 -9.74 14.33
CA LEU A 93 4.80 -8.61 14.40
C LEU A 93 4.35 -7.49 15.36
N GLY A 94 3.14 -7.56 15.91
CA GLY A 94 2.58 -6.49 16.74
C GLY A 94 2.33 -5.19 15.98
N VAL A 95 2.05 -5.26 14.68
CA VAL A 95 1.69 -4.11 13.86
C VAL A 95 0.42 -3.48 14.42
N SER A 96 0.45 -2.18 14.69
CA SER A 96 -0.74 -1.45 15.16
C SER A 96 -1.89 -1.56 14.15
N GLU A 97 -3.12 -1.72 14.63
CA GLU A 97 -4.34 -1.88 13.80
C GLU A 97 -4.50 -0.79 12.73
N LYS A 98 -4.00 0.43 12.96
CA LYS A 98 -4.02 1.51 11.96
C LYS A 98 -3.25 1.15 10.68
N TYR A 99 -2.28 0.25 10.77
CA TYR A 99 -1.44 -0.24 9.67
C TYR A 99 -1.76 -1.68 9.26
N ALA A 100 -2.39 -2.49 10.13
CA ALA A 100 -2.70 -3.89 9.88
C ALA A 100 -4.04 -4.12 9.14
N LYS A 101 -4.52 -3.14 8.38
CA LYS A 101 -5.87 -3.19 7.78
C LYS A 101 -5.93 -4.18 6.64
N ALA A 102 -6.82 -5.16 6.76
CA ALA A 102 -7.19 -6.01 5.64
C ALA A 102 -7.72 -5.16 4.47
N ALA A 103 -7.46 -5.58 3.24
CA ALA A 103 -8.14 -4.99 2.09
C ALA A 103 -9.63 -5.32 2.20
N THR A 104 -10.45 -4.34 2.57
CA THR A 104 -11.91 -4.47 2.45
C THR A 104 -12.33 -4.05 1.04
N SER A 105 -13.49 -4.51 0.57
CA SER A 105 -14.10 -4.03 -0.68
C SER A 105 -14.34 -2.51 -0.70
N GLU A 106 -14.25 -1.84 0.46
CA GLU A 106 -14.33 -0.37 0.59
C GLU A 106 -12.98 0.33 0.36
N MET A 107 -11.87 -0.42 0.33
CA MET A 107 -10.57 0.11 -0.09
C MET A 107 -10.51 0.07 -1.61
N PHE A 108 -11.00 1.14 -2.24
CA PHE A 108 -10.77 1.43 -3.64
C PHE A 108 -9.24 1.48 -3.92
N THR A 109 -8.64 0.36 -4.33
CA THR A 109 -7.17 0.21 -4.49
C THR A 109 -6.61 0.76 -5.80
N GLY A 110 -7.45 0.94 -6.82
CA GLY A 110 -7.02 1.52 -8.09
C GLY A 110 -6.88 3.04 -8.04
N MET A 111 -5.95 3.57 -8.84
CA MET A 111 -5.77 5.02 -9.04
C MET A 111 -7.01 5.74 -9.58
N TYR A 112 -7.97 4.99 -10.13
CA TYR A 112 -9.21 5.50 -10.68
C TYR A 112 -10.40 4.72 -10.12
N VAL A 113 -11.48 5.43 -9.87
CA VAL A 113 -12.79 4.85 -9.52
C VAL A 113 -13.59 4.69 -10.82
N LEU A 114 -14.21 3.53 -10.97
CA LEU A 114 -15.14 3.22 -12.04
C LEU A 114 -16.56 3.28 -11.51
N TYR A 115 -17.47 3.93 -12.25
CA TYR A 115 -18.91 3.86 -12.05
C TYR A 115 -19.59 3.39 -13.34
N CYS A 116 -20.38 2.32 -13.25
CA CYS A 116 -21.16 1.83 -14.39
C CYS A 116 -22.57 2.44 -14.38
N PRO A 117 -22.99 3.18 -15.43
CA PRO A 117 -24.35 3.76 -15.44
C PRO A 117 -25.47 2.73 -15.63
N GLU A 118 -25.17 1.53 -16.15
CA GLU A 118 -26.17 0.48 -16.41
C GLU A 118 -26.52 -0.28 -15.13
N CYS A 119 -25.52 -0.86 -14.45
CA CYS A 119 -25.73 -1.64 -13.23
C CYS A 119 -25.61 -0.82 -11.94
N LYS A 120 -25.13 0.42 -12.02
CA LYS A 120 -24.89 1.33 -10.88
C LYS A 120 -23.83 0.85 -9.89
N GLU A 121 -23.06 -0.16 -10.27
CA GLU A 121 -21.97 -0.69 -9.46
C GLU A 121 -20.70 0.15 -9.60
N PHE A 122 -19.87 0.07 -8.56
CA PHE A 122 -18.58 0.73 -8.47
C PHE A 122 -17.42 -0.27 -8.56
N GLY A 123 -16.27 0.19 -9.06
CA GLY A 123 -15.03 -0.59 -9.10
C GLY A 123 -13.80 0.30 -9.06
N THR A 124 -12.61 -0.30 -9.17
CA THR A 124 -11.37 0.46 -9.36
C THR A 124 -10.51 -0.08 -10.48
N THR A 125 -9.71 0.81 -11.06
CA THR A 125 -8.67 0.46 -12.03
C THR A 125 -7.43 1.32 -11.83
N ASN A 126 -6.28 0.84 -12.30
CA ASN A 126 -5.06 1.62 -12.39
C ASN A 126 -4.85 2.24 -13.78
N ASP A 127 -5.73 1.94 -14.71
CA ASP A 127 -5.71 2.42 -16.08
C ASP A 127 -6.79 3.48 -16.28
N ALA A 128 -6.39 4.67 -16.73
CA ALA A 128 -7.30 5.77 -17.01
C ALA A 128 -8.27 5.45 -18.17
N GLU A 129 -7.97 4.43 -18.98
CA GLU A 129 -8.71 4.06 -20.19
C GLU A 129 -9.52 2.77 -20.05
N SER A 130 -9.47 2.07 -18.90
CA SER A 130 -10.28 0.87 -18.67
C SER A 130 -11.76 1.25 -18.51
N VAL A 131 -12.49 1.27 -19.62
CA VAL A 131 -13.79 1.93 -19.75
C VAL A 131 -14.99 0.98 -19.81
N PHE A 132 -14.87 -0.33 -19.55
CA PHE A 132 -16.02 -1.25 -19.64
C PHE A 132 -16.29 -2.00 -18.34
N CYS A 133 -17.57 -2.08 -17.96
CA CYS A 133 -17.99 -2.87 -16.81
C CYS A 133 -17.93 -4.36 -17.16
N GLU A 134 -17.11 -5.12 -16.42
CA GLU A 134 -16.96 -6.56 -16.62
C GLU A 134 -18.31 -7.29 -16.51
N LEU A 135 -19.09 -6.99 -15.47
CA LEU A 135 -20.40 -7.61 -15.23
C LEU A 135 -21.40 -7.35 -16.38
N CYS A 136 -21.40 -6.13 -16.91
CA CYS A 136 -22.29 -5.75 -18.02
C CYS A 136 -21.76 -6.23 -19.39
N ALA A 137 -20.44 -6.38 -19.54
CA ALA A 137 -19.82 -6.94 -20.74
C ALA A 137 -20.25 -8.40 -20.96
N TYR A 138 -20.32 -9.21 -19.89
CA TYR A 138 -20.80 -10.60 -19.97
C TYR A 138 -22.28 -10.72 -20.37
N SER A 139 -23.11 -9.70 -20.10
CA SER A 139 -24.53 -9.69 -20.46
C SER A 139 -24.83 -9.02 -21.81
N LYS A 140 -23.81 -8.77 -22.64
CA LYS A 140 -23.91 -8.05 -23.94
C LYS A 140 -24.47 -6.63 -23.84
N LYS A 141 -24.56 -6.06 -22.63
CA LYS A 141 -24.92 -4.66 -22.37
C LYS A 141 -23.65 -3.88 -22.13
N ILE A 142 -22.86 -3.66 -23.18
CA ILE A 142 -21.58 -2.97 -23.06
C ILE A 142 -21.83 -1.54 -22.58
N SER A 143 -21.54 -1.28 -21.30
CA SER A 143 -21.73 0.03 -20.68
C SER A 143 -20.37 0.63 -20.41
N ARG A 144 -20.15 1.84 -20.95
CA ARG A 144 -18.94 2.59 -20.71
C ARG A 144 -18.94 3.07 -19.25
N CYS A 145 -17.95 2.68 -18.48
CA CYS A 145 -17.77 3.18 -17.12
C CYS A 145 -17.28 4.63 -17.16
N PHE A 146 -17.81 5.45 -16.26
CA PHE A 146 -17.21 6.74 -15.94
C PHE A 146 -15.95 6.48 -15.12
N VAL A 147 -14.85 7.05 -15.58
CA VAL A 147 -13.54 6.95 -14.93
C VAL A 147 -13.24 8.29 -14.28
N THR A 148 -13.08 8.30 -12.96
CA THR A 148 -12.60 9.50 -12.24
C THR A 148 -11.32 9.15 -11.52
N ARG A 149 -10.40 10.12 -11.43
CA ARG A 149 -9.20 9.94 -10.62
C ARG A 149 -9.66 9.70 -9.18
N ASN A 150 -9.08 8.70 -8.54
CA ASN A 150 -9.23 8.45 -7.12
C ASN A 150 -8.48 9.56 -6.35
N SER A 151 -9.02 10.78 -6.40
CA SER A 151 -8.77 11.80 -5.39
C SER A 151 -9.59 11.39 -4.19
N PHE A 152 -8.94 11.22 -3.03
CA PHE A 152 -9.59 10.91 -1.75
C PHE A 152 -10.50 12.05 -1.23
N GLU A 153 -11.25 12.70 -2.11
CA GLU A 153 -12.28 13.68 -1.81
C GLU A 153 -13.55 13.40 -2.65
N VAL A 154 -14.57 12.93 -1.94
CA VAL A 154 -16.03 13.09 -2.11
C VAL A 154 -16.74 12.58 -3.38
N PHE A 155 -17.74 11.72 -3.16
CA PHE A 155 -19.11 12.05 -3.57
C PHE A 155 -20.02 12.05 -2.34
N PRO A 156 -20.68 13.18 -2.01
CA PRO A 156 -21.82 13.18 -1.12
C PRO A 156 -23.06 12.91 -1.97
N TRP A 157 -23.71 11.77 -1.73
CA TRP A 157 -25.14 11.62 -1.95
C TRP A 157 -25.70 10.99 -0.68
#